data_AF-A0AAW9S434-F1
#
_entry.id   AF-A0AAW9S434-F1
#
_cell.length_a   1.000
_cell.length_b   1.000
_cell.length_c   1.000
_cell.angle_alpha   90.00
_cell.angle_beta   90.00
_cell.angle_gamma   90.00
#
_symmetry.space_group_name_H-M   'P 1'
#
loop_
_entity.id
_entity.type
_entity.pdbx_description
1 polymer ?
#
loop_
_entity_poly.entity_id
_entity_poly.type
_entity_poly.pdbx_seq_one_letter_code
_entity_poly.pdbx_strand_id
1 'polypeptide(L)'
;MEPLTPRQAEILGRARQVGRVEVEGLSLQFDVTPQTIRKDLNDLCDRRLLQRVHGGAIYPSGASNYAYDSRRMLAADEKRRIGERAAALIPDNASIMLNIGTTTEQVAHALRQHDGIMAITNNINVAHILRDTPSAEVIIAGGLVRKSDGGIVGEATVDFIKQFKVDYAVIGASAIDEDGSVLDYDYREVRVAREIIGHARQTILVADALKFQRNAPIRIAHLSEINVFVTDRMPPEPILALCTGAGVRIEVAGEDTEAVALAAS
;
A
#
# COMPACT_ATOMS: atom_id res chain seq x y z
N MET A 1 -0.93 -17.58 9.16
CA MET A 1 -1.96 -17.82 8.11
C MET A 1 -1.20 -18.04 6.82
N GLU A 2 -1.53 -19.08 6.04
CA GLU A 2 -0.74 -19.50 4.88
C GLU A 2 -0.80 -18.46 3.74
N PRO A 3 0.33 -18.13 3.09
CA PRO A 3 0.37 -17.17 2.00
C PRO A 3 -0.51 -17.62 0.82
N LEU A 4 -1.00 -16.66 0.03
CA LEU A 4 -1.75 -17.00 -1.19
C LEU A 4 -0.80 -17.58 -2.23
N THR A 5 -1.24 -18.61 -2.96
CA THR A 5 -0.48 -19.06 -4.12
C THR A 5 -0.50 -17.99 -5.22
N PRO A 6 0.49 -17.96 -6.13
CA PRO A 6 0.51 -17.00 -7.25
C PRO A 6 -0.80 -17.00 -8.06
N ARG A 7 -1.37 -18.19 -8.30
CA ARG A 7 -2.66 -18.34 -8.99
C ARG A 7 -3.83 -17.75 -8.19
N GLN A 8 -3.88 -17.99 -6.89
CA GLN A 8 -4.92 -17.41 -6.03
C GLN A 8 -4.83 -15.88 -5.97
N ALA A 9 -3.62 -15.33 -5.93
CA ALA A 9 -3.38 -13.89 -5.96
C ALA A 9 -3.89 -13.26 -7.28
N GLU A 10 -3.65 -13.93 -8.41
CA GLU A 10 -4.12 -13.46 -9.72
C GLU A 10 -5.65 -13.56 -9.88
N ILE A 11 -6.25 -14.68 -9.44
CA ILE A 11 -7.72 -14.86 -9.41
C ILE A 11 -8.38 -13.72 -8.62
N LEU A 12 -7.85 -13.41 -7.44
CA LEU A 12 -8.34 -12.31 -6.60
C LEU A 12 -8.13 -10.95 -7.27
N GLY A 13 -7.00 -10.73 -7.95
CA GLY A 13 -6.72 -9.55 -8.75
C GLY A 13 -7.78 -9.30 -9.83
N ARG A 14 -8.12 -10.35 -10.59
CA ARG A 14 -9.17 -10.30 -11.63
C ARG A 14 -10.55 -10.03 -11.06
N ALA A 15 -10.92 -10.73 -9.98
CA ALA A 15 -12.20 -10.52 -9.33
C ALA A 15 -12.36 -9.07 -8.84
N ARG A 16 -11.28 -8.41 -8.42
CA ARG A 16 -11.32 -6.98 -8.06
C ARG A 16 -11.54 -6.06 -9.26
N GLN A 17 -10.95 -6.36 -10.41
CA GLN A 17 -11.04 -5.52 -11.59
C GLN A 17 -12.41 -5.66 -12.28
N VAL A 18 -12.93 -6.88 -12.37
CA VAL A 18 -14.14 -7.22 -13.13
C VAL A 18 -15.36 -7.40 -12.21
N GLY A 19 -15.16 -7.48 -10.89
CA GLY A 19 -16.20 -7.72 -9.88
C GLY A 19 -16.57 -9.19 -9.69
N ARG A 20 -16.24 -10.06 -10.67
CA ARG A 20 -16.57 -11.49 -10.67
C ARG A 20 -15.54 -12.30 -11.43
N VAL A 21 -15.40 -13.56 -11.02
CA VAL A 21 -14.66 -14.59 -11.75
C VAL A 21 -15.50 -15.86 -11.87
N GLU A 22 -15.30 -16.62 -12.95
CA GLU A 22 -16.04 -17.84 -13.26
C GLU A 22 -15.11 -19.03 -13.40
N VAL A 23 -15.55 -20.21 -12.93
CA VAL A 23 -14.73 -21.42 -12.88
C VAL A 23 -14.23 -21.82 -14.27
N GLU A 24 -15.10 -21.79 -15.27
CA GLU A 24 -14.75 -22.19 -16.65
C GLU A 24 -13.70 -21.25 -17.24
N GLY A 25 -13.90 -19.94 -17.13
CA GLY A 25 -12.97 -18.94 -17.65
C GLY A 25 -11.58 -19.04 -17.01
N LEU A 26 -11.52 -19.23 -15.68
CA LEU A 26 -10.26 -19.42 -14.98
C LEU A 26 -9.59 -20.76 -15.32
N SER A 27 -10.37 -21.83 -15.53
CA SER A 27 -9.83 -23.16 -15.87
C SER A 27 -9.11 -23.11 -17.22
N LEU A 28 -9.71 -22.44 -18.20
CA LEU A 28 -9.11 -22.20 -19.51
C LEU A 28 -7.87 -21.31 -19.42
N GLN A 29 -7.94 -20.25 -18.62
CA GLN A 29 -6.85 -19.29 -18.50
C GLN A 29 -5.58 -19.89 -17.88
N PHE A 30 -5.75 -20.70 -16.83
CA PHE A 30 -4.64 -21.27 -16.07
C PHE A 30 -4.24 -22.67 -16.52
N ASP A 31 -4.90 -23.22 -17.55
CA ASP A 31 -4.72 -24.58 -18.05
C ASP A 31 -4.79 -25.64 -16.92
N VAL A 32 -5.85 -25.55 -16.11
CA VAL A 32 -6.11 -26.46 -14.99
C VAL A 32 -7.54 -26.95 -14.99
N THR A 33 -7.80 -28.03 -14.24
CA THR A 33 -9.15 -28.58 -14.13
C THR A 33 -10.09 -27.62 -13.40
N PRO A 34 -11.41 -27.66 -13.70
CA PRO A 34 -12.43 -26.96 -12.92
C PRO A 34 -12.42 -27.31 -11.43
N GLN A 35 -11.98 -28.52 -11.06
CA GLN A 35 -11.87 -28.93 -9.66
C GLN A 35 -10.74 -28.18 -8.93
N THR A 36 -9.61 -27.94 -9.61
CA THR A 36 -8.52 -27.11 -9.09
C THR A 36 -8.99 -25.68 -8.83
N ILE A 37 -9.66 -25.05 -9.80
CA ILE A 37 -10.21 -23.70 -9.63
C ILE A 37 -11.27 -23.66 -8.53
N ARG A 38 -12.16 -24.66 -8.44
CA ARG A 38 -13.14 -24.72 -7.35
C ARG A 38 -12.46 -24.79 -5.99
N LYS A 39 -11.34 -25.52 -5.86
CA LYS A 39 -10.55 -25.54 -4.63
C LYS A 39 -9.94 -24.17 -4.33
N ASP A 40 -9.32 -23.51 -5.31
CA ASP A 40 -8.77 -22.16 -5.12
C ASP A 40 -9.86 -21.14 -4.73
N LEU A 41 -11.02 -21.19 -5.37
CA LEU A 41 -12.15 -20.33 -5.01
C LEU A 41 -12.73 -20.68 -3.63
N ASN A 42 -12.75 -21.96 -3.23
CA ASN A 42 -13.12 -22.36 -1.88
C ASN A 42 -12.18 -21.72 -0.87
N ASP A 43 -10.87 -21.90 -1.04
CA ASP A 43 -9.86 -21.39 -0.11
C ASP A 43 -9.94 -19.86 -0.01
N LEU A 44 -10.14 -19.17 -1.14
CA LEU A 44 -10.36 -17.71 -1.17
C LEU A 44 -11.67 -17.30 -0.48
N CYS A 45 -12.74 -18.09 -0.60
CA CYS A 45 -14.02 -17.85 0.07
C CYS A 45 -13.97 -18.14 1.59
N ASP A 46 -13.30 -19.21 1.99
CA ASP A 46 -13.10 -19.60 3.39
C ASP A 46 -12.26 -18.54 4.13
N ARG A 47 -11.27 -17.98 3.42
CA ARG A 47 -10.51 -16.80 3.85
C ARG A 47 -11.27 -15.48 3.71
N ARG A 48 -12.52 -15.53 3.22
CA ARG A 48 -13.42 -14.39 3.02
C ARG A 48 -12.87 -13.30 2.09
N LEU A 49 -11.97 -13.66 1.19
CA LEU A 49 -11.39 -12.79 0.15
C LEU A 49 -12.31 -12.68 -1.07
N LEU A 50 -13.13 -13.70 -1.30
CA LEU A 50 -14.18 -13.76 -2.32
C LEU A 50 -15.49 -14.26 -1.70
N GLN A 51 -16.61 -13.99 -2.36
CA GLN A 51 -17.92 -14.55 -1.99
C GLN A 51 -18.39 -15.54 -3.04
N ARG A 52 -18.84 -16.71 -2.58
CA ARG A 52 -19.30 -17.80 -3.45
C ARG A 52 -20.54 -17.37 -4.24
N VAL A 53 -20.56 -17.69 -5.54
CA VAL A 53 -21.77 -17.63 -6.37
C VAL A 53 -21.88 -18.88 -7.24
N HIS A 54 -23.00 -19.04 -7.93
CA HIS A 54 -23.15 -20.14 -8.86
C HIS A 54 -22.11 -20.04 -9.99
N GLY A 55 -21.35 -21.12 -10.21
CA GLY A 55 -20.34 -21.19 -11.27
C GLY A 55 -19.07 -20.34 -11.07
N GLY A 56 -18.89 -19.70 -9.90
CA GLY A 56 -17.76 -18.78 -9.71
C GLY A 56 -17.69 -18.16 -8.33
N ALA A 57 -17.04 -17.00 -8.26
CA ALA A 57 -16.99 -16.19 -7.06
C ALA A 57 -17.04 -14.70 -7.44
N ILE A 58 -17.71 -13.90 -6.62
CA ILE A 58 -17.74 -12.44 -6.76
C ILE A 58 -16.80 -11.82 -5.75
N TYR A 59 -16.24 -10.67 -6.12
CA TYR A 59 -15.66 -9.82 -5.10
C TYR A 59 -16.82 -9.29 -4.25
N PRO A 60 -16.81 -9.50 -2.92
CA PRO A 60 -17.94 -9.06 -2.11
C PRO A 60 -18.09 -7.54 -2.28
N SER A 61 -19.33 -7.05 -2.40
CA SER A 61 -19.63 -5.62 -2.62
C SER A 61 -20.19 -4.93 -1.37
N GLY A 62 -20.37 -5.65 -0.26
CA GLY A 62 -20.63 -5.11 1.09
C GLY A 62 -19.36 -4.95 1.94
N ALA A 63 -18.23 -4.72 1.27
CA ALA A 63 -16.94 -5.34 1.56
C ALA A 63 -15.84 -4.36 1.96
N SER A 64 -16.16 -3.52 2.93
CA SER A 64 -15.21 -2.54 3.41
C SER A 64 -14.01 -3.26 4.07
N ASN A 65 -14.25 -4.13 5.05
CA ASN A 65 -13.19 -4.76 5.86
C ASN A 65 -12.49 -5.92 5.14
N TYR A 66 -13.23 -6.69 4.35
CA TYR A 66 -12.69 -7.82 3.59
C TYR A 66 -11.71 -7.39 2.51
N ALA A 67 -11.96 -6.24 1.87
CA ALA A 67 -11.03 -5.66 0.91
C ALA A 67 -9.70 -5.27 1.57
N TYR A 68 -9.74 -4.79 2.81
CA TYR A 68 -8.55 -4.45 3.59
C TYR A 68 -7.74 -5.70 3.98
N ASP A 69 -8.36 -6.71 4.59
CA ASP A 69 -7.65 -7.96 4.96
C ASP A 69 -7.05 -8.64 3.73
N SER A 70 -7.79 -8.63 2.62
CA SER A 70 -7.29 -9.09 1.32
C SER A 70 -6.10 -8.29 0.81
N ARG A 71 -6.10 -6.96 0.99
CA ARG A 71 -4.96 -6.11 0.62
C ARG A 71 -3.76 -6.37 1.53
N ARG A 72 -3.97 -6.71 2.80
CA ARG A 72 -2.90 -7.03 3.75
C ARG A 72 -2.20 -8.34 3.39
N MET A 73 -2.96 -9.34 2.94
CA MET A 73 -2.41 -10.64 2.53
C MET A 73 -1.78 -10.64 1.13
N LEU A 74 -2.26 -9.82 0.21
CA LEU A 74 -1.70 -9.74 -1.14
C LEU A 74 -0.32 -9.08 -1.09
N ALA A 75 0.69 -9.70 -1.72
CA ALA A 75 2.06 -9.18 -1.75
C ALA A 75 2.60 -8.83 -0.34
N ALA A 76 2.32 -9.68 0.65
CA ALA A 76 2.63 -9.40 2.05
C ALA A 76 4.15 -9.34 2.30
N ASP A 77 4.90 -10.26 1.69
CA ASP A 77 6.37 -10.32 1.84
C ASP A 77 7.05 -9.14 1.14
N GLU A 78 6.56 -8.75 -0.03
CA GLU A 78 6.97 -7.54 -0.75
C GLU A 78 6.71 -6.30 0.09
N LYS A 79 5.52 -6.16 0.68
CA LYS A 79 5.19 -5.02 1.54
C LYS A 79 6.05 -4.95 2.78
N ARG A 80 6.36 -6.10 3.39
CA ARG A 80 7.25 -6.17 4.54
C ARG A 80 8.64 -5.66 4.17
N ARG A 81 9.23 -6.14 3.07
CA ARG A 81 10.54 -5.68 2.57
C ARG A 81 10.54 -4.20 2.21
N ILE A 82 9.49 -3.71 1.54
CA ILE A 82 9.31 -2.28 1.26
C ILE A 82 9.25 -1.49 2.57
N GLY A 83 8.52 -2.00 3.57
CA GLY A 83 8.40 -1.42 4.91
C GLY A 83 9.75 -1.27 5.60
N GLU A 84 10.53 -2.34 5.63
CA GLU A 84 11.89 -2.37 6.19
C GLU A 84 12.83 -1.41 5.46
N ARG A 85 12.81 -1.42 4.11
CA ARG A 85 13.67 -0.53 3.31
C ARG A 85 13.31 0.94 3.51
N ALA A 86 12.02 1.27 3.56
CA ALA A 86 11.56 2.65 3.79
C ALA A 86 11.90 3.13 5.20
N ALA A 87 11.72 2.30 6.23
CA ALA A 87 12.09 2.63 7.60
C ALA A 87 13.60 2.89 7.72
N ALA A 88 14.45 2.11 7.05
CA ALA A 88 15.91 2.29 7.07
C ALA A 88 16.40 3.63 6.46
N LEU A 89 15.54 4.37 5.75
CA LEU A 89 15.84 5.71 5.23
C LEU A 89 15.56 6.81 6.25
N ILE A 90 14.90 6.47 7.36
CA ILE A 90 14.44 7.41 8.38
C ILE A 90 15.38 7.30 9.57
N PRO A 91 15.99 8.40 10.04
CA PRO A 91 16.84 8.37 11.21
C PRO A 91 16.02 8.30 12.50
N ASP A 92 16.67 7.90 13.60
CA ASP A 92 16.14 8.08 14.94
C ASP A 92 15.83 9.56 15.23
N ASN A 93 14.92 9.80 16.18
CA ASN A 93 14.45 11.13 16.59
C ASN A 93 13.76 11.93 15.47
N ALA A 94 13.29 11.27 14.42
CA ALA A 94 12.58 11.90 13.31
C ALA A 94 11.09 12.09 13.61
N SER A 95 10.54 13.19 13.06
CA SER A 95 9.09 13.38 12.95
C SER A 95 8.55 12.83 11.63
N ILE A 96 7.48 12.05 11.68
CA ILE A 96 6.97 11.29 10.53
C ILE A 96 5.45 11.42 10.43
N MET A 97 4.93 11.63 9.22
CA MET A 97 3.53 11.41 8.88
C MET A 97 3.33 10.09 8.13
N LEU A 98 2.41 9.25 8.60
CA LEU A 98 2.05 7.98 7.97
C LEU A 98 0.59 8.02 7.53
N ASN A 99 0.35 7.90 6.22
CA ASN A 99 -1.01 7.86 5.68
C ASN A 99 -1.62 6.44 5.76
N ILE A 100 -2.86 6.30 5.27
CA ILE A 100 -3.55 5.01 5.23
C ILE A 100 -2.99 4.11 4.14
N GLY A 101 -2.64 2.87 4.51
CA GLY A 101 -2.19 1.87 3.56
C GLY A 101 -1.65 0.61 4.24
N THR A 102 -1.89 -0.55 3.61
CA THR A 102 -1.34 -1.81 4.12
C THR A 102 0.19 -1.87 4.02
N THR A 103 0.77 -1.11 3.10
CA THR A 103 2.24 -0.98 2.96
C THR A 103 2.80 0.01 3.98
N THR A 104 2.12 1.12 4.25
CA THR A 104 2.54 2.07 5.29
C THR A 104 2.44 1.46 6.69
N GLU A 105 1.50 0.54 6.91
CA GLU A 105 1.47 -0.29 8.12
C GLU A 105 2.72 -1.17 8.28
N GLN A 106 3.32 -1.67 7.20
CA GLN A 106 4.59 -2.40 7.30
C GLN A 106 5.77 -1.48 7.63
N VAL A 107 5.74 -0.23 7.17
CA VAL A 107 6.70 0.80 7.61
C VAL A 107 6.55 1.04 9.11
N ALA A 108 5.32 1.18 9.60
CA ALA A 108 5.06 1.31 11.04
C ALA A 108 5.57 0.11 11.86
N HIS A 109 5.45 -1.12 11.34
CA HIS A 109 6.04 -2.29 11.99
C HIS A 109 7.58 -2.22 12.07
N ALA A 110 8.24 -1.79 10.99
CA ALA A 110 9.70 -1.66 10.95
C ALA A 110 10.22 -0.51 11.83
N LEU A 111 9.46 0.59 11.93
CA LEU A 111 9.78 1.75 12.79
C LEU A 111 9.79 1.41 14.29
N ARG A 112 9.25 0.27 14.71
CA ARG A 112 9.34 -0.19 16.11
C ARG A 112 10.77 -0.44 16.59
N GLN A 113 11.73 -0.54 15.66
CA GLN A 113 13.15 -0.70 15.95
C GLN A 113 13.90 0.64 16.09
N HIS A 114 13.23 1.77 15.90
CA HIS A 114 13.83 3.10 16.00
C HIS A 114 13.62 3.70 17.38
N ASP A 115 14.47 4.65 17.74
CA ASP A 115 14.38 5.42 18.97
C ASP A 115 13.89 6.85 18.70
N GLY A 116 13.01 7.36 19.56
CA GLY A 116 12.59 8.76 19.56
C GLY A 116 11.66 9.18 18.42
N ILE A 117 10.99 8.24 17.75
CA ILE A 117 10.09 8.57 16.63
C ILE A 117 8.86 9.34 17.11
N MET A 118 8.56 10.48 16.49
CA MET A 118 7.27 11.16 16.62
C MET A 118 6.40 10.86 15.39
N ALA A 119 5.41 9.99 15.55
CA ALA A 119 4.53 9.54 14.47
C ALA A 119 3.17 10.24 14.50
N ILE A 120 2.85 10.98 13.44
CA ILE A 120 1.54 11.58 13.18
C ILE A 120 0.83 10.70 12.16
N THR A 121 -0.41 10.28 12.42
CA THR A 121 -1.12 9.41 11.47
C THR A 121 -2.63 9.63 11.44
N ASN A 122 -3.24 9.43 10.27
CA ASN A 122 -4.69 9.28 10.11
C ASN A 122 -5.12 7.81 9.96
N ASN A 123 -4.30 6.85 10.40
CA ASN A 123 -4.57 5.43 10.30
C ASN A 123 -4.59 4.79 11.70
N ILE A 124 -5.75 4.27 12.13
CA ILE A 124 -5.88 3.62 13.45
C ILE A 124 -4.99 2.39 13.58
N ASN A 125 -4.69 1.70 12.47
CA ASN A 125 -3.85 0.50 12.49
C ASN A 125 -2.40 0.90 12.75
N VAL A 126 -1.90 1.96 12.11
CA VAL A 126 -0.56 2.50 12.37
C VAL A 126 -0.44 2.95 13.83
N ALA A 127 -1.43 3.70 14.33
CA ALA A 127 -1.44 4.11 15.73
C ALA A 127 -1.42 2.90 16.67
N HIS A 128 -2.20 1.87 16.37
CA HIS A 128 -2.21 0.63 17.15
C HIS A 128 -0.88 -0.12 17.11
N ILE A 129 -0.20 -0.17 15.96
CA ILE A 129 1.10 -0.83 15.81
C ILE A 129 2.18 -0.11 16.63
N LEU A 130 2.18 1.21 16.62
CA LEU A 130 3.23 2.01 17.25
C LEU A 130 3.00 2.27 18.75
N ARG A 131 1.76 2.21 19.24
CA ARG A 131 1.44 2.55 20.65
C ARG A 131 2.24 1.74 21.68
N ASP A 132 2.62 0.51 21.34
CA ASP A 132 3.33 -0.41 22.23
C ASP A 132 4.86 -0.25 22.10
N THR A 133 5.34 0.79 21.40
CA THR A 133 6.77 1.13 21.21
C THR A 133 7.13 2.24 22.21
N PRO A 134 7.85 1.94 23.30
CA PRO A 134 8.07 2.90 24.39
C PRO A 134 8.82 4.17 23.98
N SER A 135 9.66 4.07 22.96
CA SER A 135 10.48 5.17 22.42
C SER A 135 9.71 6.04 21.42
N ALA A 136 8.48 5.68 21.04
CA ALA A 136 7.70 6.40 20.05
C ALA A 136 6.60 7.26 20.68
N GLU A 137 6.50 8.51 20.26
CA GLU A 137 5.33 9.36 20.52
C GLU A 137 4.36 9.23 19.34
N VAL A 138 3.10 8.87 19.62
CA VAL A 138 2.10 8.61 18.59
C VAL A 138 0.94 9.60 18.71
N ILE A 139 0.77 10.43 17.69
CA ILE A 139 -0.30 11.41 17.58
C ILE A 139 -1.25 10.98 16.45
N ILE A 140 -2.52 10.75 16.78
CA ILE A 140 -3.53 10.32 15.81
C ILE A 140 -4.49 11.45 15.48
N ALA A 141 -4.79 11.62 14.19
CA ALA A 141 -5.76 12.58 13.74
C ALA A 141 -7.18 12.23 14.22
N GLY A 142 -7.97 13.24 14.59
CA GLY A 142 -9.40 13.08 14.82
C GLY A 142 -10.20 13.05 13.50
N GLY A 143 -11.44 12.56 13.54
CA GLY A 143 -12.35 12.60 12.40
C GLY A 143 -13.24 11.38 12.24
N LEU A 144 -13.76 11.18 11.03
CA LEU A 144 -14.62 10.04 10.70
C LEU A 144 -13.75 8.80 10.47
N VAL A 145 -13.92 7.77 11.29
CA VAL A 145 -13.29 6.47 11.07
C VAL A 145 -14.03 5.71 9.98
N ARG A 146 -13.36 5.52 8.84
CA ARG A 146 -13.81 4.73 7.71
C ARG A 146 -13.71 3.25 8.06
N LYS A 147 -14.86 2.58 8.12
CA LYS A 147 -14.97 1.16 8.51
C LYS A 147 -14.09 0.24 7.66
N SER A 148 -13.88 0.54 6.37
CA SER A 148 -13.17 -0.36 5.44
C SER A 148 -11.78 -0.76 5.85
N ASP A 149 -11.02 0.19 6.36
CA ASP A 149 -9.58 0.00 6.58
C ASP A 149 -9.10 0.74 7.82
N GLY A 150 -10.01 1.30 8.62
CA GLY A 150 -9.64 2.04 9.82
C GLY A 150 -9.04 3.41 9.54
N GLY A 151 -9.17 3.90 8.30
CA GLY A 151 -8.72 5.22 7.94
C GLY A 151 -9.55 6.34 8.56
N ILE A 152 -8.92 7.40 9.04
CA ILE A 152 -9.58 8.60 9.56
C ILE A 152 -9.56 9.67 8.47
N VAL A 153 -10.74 10.15 8.11
CA VAL A 153 -10.93 11.08 6.99
C VAL A 153 -11.90 12.21 7.34
N GLY A 154 -11.91 13.25 6.49
CA GLY A 154 -12.79 14.40 6.60
C GLY A 154 -12.02 15.71 6.84
N GLU A 155 -12.73 16.83 6.84
CA GLU A 155 -12.10 18.16 6.94
C GLU A 155 -11.36 18.35 8.25
N ALA A 156 -11.90 17.87 9.38
CA ALA A 156 -11.21 17.93 10.67
C ALA A 156 -9.85 17.19 10.64
N THR A 157 -9.76 16.10 9.88
CA THR A 157 -8.49 15.36 9.70
C THR A 157 -7.50 16.15 8.85
N VAL A 158 -7.99 16.77 7.77
CA VAL A 158 -7.19 17.65 6.89
C VAL A 158 -6.61 18.82 7.72
N ASP A 159 -7.45 19.50 8.49
CA ASP A 159 -7.05 20.64 9.32
C ASP A 159 -6.13 20.22 10.47
N PHE A 160 -6.30 19.02 10.99
CA PHE A 160 -5.37 18.43 11.94
C PHE A 160 -3.98 18.24 11.33
N ILE A 161 -3.87 17.62 10.16
CA ILE A 161 -2.57 17.37 9.50
C ILE A 161 -1.82 18.68 9.22
N LYS A 162 -2.53 19.74 8.81
CA LYS A 162 -1.94 21.06 8.51
C LYS A 162 -1.23 21.73 9.69
N GLN A 163 -1.51 21.30 10.93
CA GLN A 163 -0.89 21.88 12.12
C GLN A 163 0.56 21.45 12.32
N PHE A 164 1.02 20.46 11.56
CA PHE A 164 2.35 19.88 11.71
C PHE A 164 3.20 20.17 10.47
N LYS A 165 4.51 20.28 10.67
CA LYS A 165 5.51 20.20 9.60
C LYS A 165 6.54 19.16 10.03
N VAL A 166 6.58 18.03 9.33
CA VAL A 166 7.39 16.87 9.70
C VAL A 166 8.61 16.70 8.80
N ASP A 167 9.58 15.91 9.25
CA ASP A 167 10.76 15.58 8.47
C ASP A 167 10.41 14.64 7.32
N TYR A 168 9.61 13.60 7.60
CA TYR A 168 9.25 12.58 6.62
C TYR A 168 7.74 12.39 6.47
N ALA A 169 7.26 12.26 5.24
CA ALA A 169 5.96 11.67 4.93
C ALA A 169 6.19 10.29 4.31
N VAL A 170 5.42 9.30 4.75
CA VAL A 170 5.37 7.98 4.14
C VAL A 170 3.95 7.78 3.63
N ILE A 171 3.83 7.72 2.30
CA ILE A 171 2.54 7.57 1.62
C ILE A 171 2.46 6.28 0.80
N GLY A 172 1.28 5.67 0.78
CA GLY A 172 0.96 4.57 -0.12
C GLY A 172 0.22 5.04 -1.38
N ALA A 173 0.01 4.10 -2.31
CA ALA A 173 -0.81 4.29 -3.50
C ALA A 173 -1.77 3.12 -3.75
N SER A 174 -2.92 3.42 -4.38
CA SER A 174 -3.82 2.38 -4.91
C SER A 174 -3.47 1.98 -6.34
N ALA A 175 -2.95 2.92 -7.13
CA ALA A 175 -2.43 2.73 -8.48
C ALA A 175 -1.36 3.79 -8.82
N ILE A 176 -0.49 3.47 -9.77
CA ILE A 176 0.46 4.41 -10.40
C ILE A 176 0.31 4.24 -11.91
N ASP A 177 -0.06 5.32 -12.60
CA ASP A 177 -0.27 5.32 -14.05
C ASP A 177 1.04 5.60 -14.80
N GLU A 178 1.10 5.26 -16.09
CA GLU A 178 2.30 5.40 -16.93
C GLU A 178 2.78 6.85 -17.05
N ASP A 179 1.86 7.81 -16.90
CA ASP A 179 2.15 9.25 -16.91
C ASP A 179 2.75 9.76 -15.58
N GLY A 180 2.94 8.89 -14.59
CA GLY A 180 3.47 9.23 -13.27
C GLY A 180 2.42 9.71 -12.27
N SER A 181 1.13 9.62 -12.60
CA SER A 181 0.05 9.91 -11.65
C SER A 181 -0.02 8.86 -10.54
N VAL A 182 0.04 9.31 -9.29
CA VAL A 182 -0.17 8.50 -8.08
C VAL A 182 -1.64 8.62 -7.67
N LEU A 183 -2.35 7.50 -7.59
CA LEU A 183 -3.81 7.49 -7.60
C LEU A 183 -4.43 6.73 -6.40
N ASP A 184 -5.62 7.16 -5.99
CA ASP A 184 -6.49 6.52 -5.01
C ASP A 184 -7.97 6.48 -5.45
N TYR A 185 -8.81 5.74 -4.69
CA TYR A 185 -10.25 5.59 -4.92
C TYR A 185 -11.10 6.53 -4.07
N ASP A 186 -10.62 6.96 -2.89
CA ASP A 186 -11.42 7.77 -1.98
C ASP A 186 -10.93 9.22 -1.98
N TYR A 187 -11.77 10.12 -2.48
CA TYR A 187 -11.45 11.55 -2.56
C TYR A 187 -11.14 12.16 -1.19
N ARG A 188 -11.75 11.64 -0.11
CA ARG A 188 -11.51 12.15 1.25
C ARG A 188 -10.14 11.77 1.74
N GLU A 189 -9.65 10.59 1.38
CA GLU A 189 -8.28 10.18 1.70
C GLU A 189 -7.27 10.98 0.87
N VAL A 190 -7.55 11.17 -0.43
CA VAL A 190 -6.69 12.00 -1.30
C VAL A 190 -6.48 13.40 -0.72
N ARG A 191 -7.51 14.01 -0.14
CA ARG A 191 -7.38 15.32 0.53
C ARG A 191 -6.38 15.27 1.68
N VAL A 192 -6.45 14.24 2.52
CA VAL A 192 -5.52 14.09 3.66
C VAL A 192 -4.10 13.79 3.17
N ALA A 193 -3.95 12.85 2.23
CA ALA A 193 -2.65 12.47 1.66
C ALA A 193 -1.94 13.67 1.01
N ARG A 194 -2.66 14.55 0.31
CA ARG A 194 -2.08 15.78 -0.26
C ARG A 194 -1.57 16.74 0.80
N GLU A 195 -2.29 16.91 1.91
CA GLU A 195 -1.78 17.73 3.01
C GLU A 195 -0.54 17.09 3.65
N ILE A 196 -0.52 15.76 3.81
CA ILE A 196 0.66 15.03 4.31
C ILE A 196 1.88 15.33 3.42
N ILE A 197 1.75 15.24 2.10
CA ILE A 197 2.84 15.54 1.15
C ILE A 197 3.29 17.00 1.28
N GLY A 198 2.35 17.95 1.30
CA GLY A 198 2.68 19.39 1.41
C GLY A 198 3.38 19.76 2.73
N HIS A 199 3.14 19.00 3.79
CA HIS A 199 3.62 19.29 5.15
C HIS A 199 4.84 18.45 5.58
N ALA A 200 5.44 17.67 4.67
CA ALA A 200 6.72 17.00 4.92
C ALA A 200 7.91 17.71 4.27
N ARG A 201 9.13 17.47 4.77
CA ARG A 201 10.38 17.89 4.11
C ARG A 201 10.84 16.88 3.08
N GLN A 202 10.60 15.60 3.34
CA GLN A 202 10.92 14.49 2.47
C GLN A 202 9.70 13.58 2.36
N THR A 203 9.26 13.28 1.15
CA THR A 203 8.14 12.38 0.88
C THR A 203 8.67 11.06 0.32
N ILE A 204 8.34 9.97 1.01
CA ILE A 204 8.63 8.59 0.65
C ILE A 204 7.33 7.94 0.16
N LEU A 205 7.28 7.60 -1.13
CA LEU A 205 6.23 6.76 -1.69
C LEU A 205 6.60 5.29 -1.49
N VAL A 206 5.69 4.50 -0.94
CA VAL A 206 5.84 3.05 -0.80
C VAL A 206 4.77 2.33 -1.63
N ALA A 207 5.19 1.57 -2.64
CA ALA A 207 4.25 0.82 -3.48
C ALA A 207 4.85 -0.47 -4.03
N ASP A 208 4.08 -1.55 -3.92
CA ASP A 208 4.40 -2.80 -4.61
C ASP A 208 4.13 -2.68 -6.12
N ALA A 209 4.77 -3.52 -6.92
CA ALA A 209 4.70 -3.38 -8.37
C ALA A 209 3.40 -3.92 -8.99
N LEU A 210 2.45 -4.41 -8.21
CA LEU A 210 1.08 -4.64 -8.69
C LEU A 210 0.34 -3.31 -8.90
N LYS A 211 0.85 -2.20 -8.34
CA LYS A 211 0.23 -0.87 -8.50
C LYS A 211 0.34 -0.29 -9.91
N PHE A 212 1.30 -0.75 -10.71
CA PHE A 212 1.43 -0.37 -12.13
C PHE A 212 0.37 -1.01 -13.04
N GLN A 213 -0.35 -2.03 -12.55
CA GLN A 213 -1.37 -2.77 -13.33
C GLN A 213 -2.80 -2.42 -12.89
N ARG A 214 -2.93 -1.36 -12.09
CA ARG A 214 -4.19 -0.95 -11.46
C ARG A 214 -4.55 0.44 -11.90
N ASN A 215 -5.83 0.76 -11.80
CA ASN A 215 -6.35 2.09 -12.04
C ASN A 215 -7.04 2.61 -10.78
N ALA A 216 -7.02 3.92 -10.57
CA ALA A 216 -7.89 4.57 -9.61
C ALA A 216 -8.23 5.98 -10.12
N PRO A 217 -9.44 6.51 -9.87
CA PRO A 217 -9.91 7.69 -10.58
C PRO A 217 -9.41 9.01 -10.01
N ILE A 218 -8.74 9.01 -8.84
CA ILE A 218 -8.47 10.24 -8.09
C ILE A 218 -6.98 10.39 -7.86
N ARG A 219 -6.41 11.49 -8.35
CA ARG A 219 -4.99 11.78 -8.22
C ARG A 219 -4.63 12.32 -6.84
N ILE A 220 -3.72 11.62 -6.16
CA ILE A 220 -3.02 12.07 -4.95
C ILE A 220 -1.98 13.13 -5.35
N ALA A 221 -1.00 12.72 -6.15
CA ALA A 221 0.15 13.51 -6.55
C ALA A 221 0.69 13.00 -7.89
N HIS A 222 1.70 13.67 -8.43
CA HIS A 222 2.55 13.16 -9.50
C HIS A 222 3.89 12.68 -8.91
N LEU A 223 4.53 11.70 -9.54
CA LEU A 223 5.82 11.16 -9.07
C LEU A 223 6.90 12.24 -8.91
N SER A 224 6.86 13.31 -9.70
CA SER A 224 7.79 14.44 -9.55
C SER A 224 7.64 15.22 -8.23
N GLU A 225 6.57 15.00 -7.48
CA GLU A 225 6.32 15.60 -6.15
C GLU A 225 6.89 14.72 -5.02
N ILE A 226 7.48 13.56 -5.35
CA ILE A 226 8.00 12.56 -4.41
C ILE A 226 9.52 12.67 -4.34
N ASN A 227 10.13 12.50 -3.17
CA ASN A 227 11.59 12.52 -3.02
C ASN A 227 12.19 11.12 -3.18
N VAL A 228 11.55 10.11 -2.57
CA VAL A 228 12.00 8.72 -2.63
C VAL A 228 10.84 7.80 -2.99
N PHE A 229 11.04 6.90 -3.94
CA PHE A 229 10.08 5.85 -4.28
C PHE A 229 10.66 4.47 -3.93
N VAL A 230 10.06 3.80 -2.95
CA VAL A 230 10.43 2.45 -2.50
C VAL A 230 9.46 1.42 -3.09
N THR A 231 9.99 0.40 -3.75
CA THR A 231 9.22 -0.66 -4.41
C THR A 231 9.92 -2.01 -4.32
N ASP A 232 9.22 -3.12 -4.61
CA ASP A 232 9.74 -4.49 -4.48
C ASP A 232 10.52 -4.98 -5.71
N ARG A 233 10.34 -4.32 -6.86
CA ARG A 233 11.07 -4.61 -8.10
C ARG A 233 11.23 -3.35 -8.93
N MET A 234 12.14 -3.39 -9.90
CA MET A 234 12.38 -2.24 -10.77
C MET A 234 11.09 -1.77 -11.48
N PRO A 235 10.75 -0.46 -11.44
CA PRO A 235 9.59 0.06 -12.16
C PRO A 235 9.71 -0.11 -13.69
N PRO A 236 8.60 -0.05 -14.44
CA PRO A 236 8.63 0.02 -15.89
C PRO A 236 9.44 1.21 -16.42
N GLU A 237 10.00 1.09 -17.62
CA GLU A 237 10.86 2.11 -18.23
C GLU A 237 10.24 3.53 -18.27
N PRO A 238 8.94 3.71 -18.60
CA PRO A 238 8.31 5.04 -18.52
C PRO A 238 8.39 5.67 -17.11
N ILE A 239 8.15 4.87 -16.06
CA ILE A 239 8.19 5.32 -14.67
C ILE A 239 9.63 5.63 -14.25
N LEU A 240 10.59 4.77 -14.64
CA LEU A 240 12.01 5.00 -14.38
C LEU A 240 12.50 6.32 -14.97
N ALA A 241 12.14 6.59 -16.23
CA ALA A 241 12.52 7.81 -16.92
C ALA A 241 11.93 9.05 -16.23
N LEU A 242 10.65 8.99 -15.83
CA LEU A 242 9.98 10.07 -15.09
C LEU A 242 10.65 10.35 -13.75
N CYS A 243 10.91 9.31 -12.95
CA CYS A 243 11.58 9.45 -11.67
C CYS A 243 12.98 10.04 -11.84
N THR A 244 13.77 9.55 -12.81
CA THR A 244 15.12 10.06 -13.08
C THR A 244 15.09 11.52 -13.50
N GLY A 245 14.20 11.89 -14.42
CA GLY A 245 14.06 13.27 -14.90
C GLY A 245 13.60 14.25 -13.83
N ALA A 246 12.85 13.78 -12.83
CA ALA A 246 12.38 14.59 -11.70
C ALA A 246 13.28 14.52 -10.45
N GLY A 247 14.38 13.76 -10.48
CA GLY A 247 15.28 13.61 -9.33
C GLY A 247 14.71 12.77 -8.19
N VAL A 248 13.73 11.90 -8.48
CA VAL A 248 13.14 10.96 -7.50
C VAL A 248 14.10 9.79 -7.31
N ARG A 249 14.57 9.59 -6.08
CA ARG A 249 15.43 8.44 -5.75
C ARG A 249 14.59 7.16 -5.74
N ILE A 250 14.96 6.15 -6.51
CA ILE A 250 14.30 4.84 -6.49
C ILE A 250 15.06 3.89 -5.57
N GLU A 251 14.34 3.19 -4.72
CA GLU A 251 14.85 2.19 -3.78
C GLU A 251 14.13 0.86 -4.01
N VAL A 252 14.88 -0.17 -4.43
CA VAL A 252 14.31 -1.49 -4.70
C VAL A 252 14.58 -2.41 -3.50
N ALA A 253 13.52 -2.83 -2.83
CA ALA A 253 13.55 -3.78 -1.73
C ALA A 253 13.50 -5.23 -2.27
N GLY A 254 14.50 -5.61 -3.07
CA GLY A 254 14.67 -6.93 -3.70
C GLY A 254 15.15 -8.03 -2.74
N GLU A 255 15.24 -9.28 -3.20
CA GLU A 255 15.81 -10.39 -2.40
C GLU A 255 17.34 -10.27 -2.27
N ASP A 256 18.00 -9.56 -3.19
CA ASP A 256 19.45 -9.38 -3.23
C ASP A 256 19.86 -7.90 -3.13
N THR A 257 19.75 -7.32 -1.95
CA THR A 257 20.20 -5.93 -1.72
C THR A 257 21.74 -5.79 -1.73
N GLU A 258 22.49 -6.89 -1.86
CA GLU A 258 23.97 -6.86 -1.98
C GLU A 258 24.47 -6.64 -3.42
N ALA A 259 23.67 -6.90 -4.46
CA ALA A 259 24.16 -6.85 -5.84
C ALA A 259 24.10 -5.45 -6.49
N VAL A 260 23.22 -4.54 -6.01
CA VAL A 260 22.97 -3.25 -6.67
C VAL A 260 23.99 -2.17 -6.25
N ALA A 261 24.66 -2.33 -5.10
CA ALA A 261 25.71 -1.40 -4.67
C ALA A 261 26.97 -1.43 -5.57
N LEU A 262 27.20 -2.52 -6.30
CA LEU A 262 28.34 -2.66 -7.21
C LEU A 262 28.14 -2.07 -8.62
N ALA A 263 26.91 -1.71 -8.99
CA ALA A 263 26.60 -1.16 -10.32
C ALA A 263 26.58 0.38 -10.36
N ALA A 264 26.76 1.04 -9.22
CA ALA A 264 26.81 2.50 -9.08
C ALA A 264 28.20 3.01 -8.61
N SER A 265 29.23 2.16 -8.68
CA SER A 265 30.65 2.51 -8.50
C SER A 265 31.35 2.57 -9.85
#